data_AF-A0A965CHY8-F1
#
_entry.id   AF-A0A965CHY8-F1
#
_cell.length_a   1.000
_cell.length_b   1.000
_cell.length_c   1.000
_cell.angle_alpha   90.00
_cell.angle_beta   90.00
_cell.angle_gamma   90.00
#
_symmetry.space_group_name_H-M   'P 1'
#
loop_
_entity.id
_entity.type
_entity.pdbx_description
1 polymer ?
#
loop_
_entity_poly.entity_id
_entity_poly.type
_entity_poly.pdbx_seq_one_letter_code
_entity_poly.pdbx_strand_id
1 'polypeptide(L)'
;NEICAKMLLLAAEDSTKDIFLYINSPGGSITAGMAIYDTMQYVPNDVVTVGIGMCASMGQFLLTAGTKGKRFLTPNTRVLLHQPLGGFGGTAADIQTQAFLINDMKKQLAAITAKQTGKTVEQVMADGDRDRWFNAQEALEYGFVDHIQEFAAVSTGVGKK
;
A
#
# COMPACT_ATOMS: atom_id res chain seq x y z
N ASN A 1 8.12 -9.60 9.56
CA ASN A 1 9.50 -9.18 9.21
C ASN A 1 10.08 -9.80 7.95
N GLU A 2 9.56 -10.93 7.43
CA GLU A 2 10.17 -11.58 6.26
C GLU A 2 10.29 -10.67 5.02
N ILE A 3 9.24 -9.90 4.70
CA ILE A 3 9.25 -8.96 3.57
C ILE A 3 10.33 -7.88 3.76
N CYS A 4 10.38 -7.25 4.94
CA CYS A 4 11.39 -6.22 5.25
C CYS A 4 12.81 -6.78 5.12
N ALA A 5 13.05 -7.97 5.67
CA ALA A 5 14.37 -8.62 5.60
C ALA A 5 14.79 -8.92 4.16
N LYS A 6 13.87 -9.38 3.30
CA LYS A 6 14.13 -9.62 1.88
C LYS A 6 14.42 -8.33 1.12
N MET A 7 13.72 -7.23 1.39
CA MET A 7 14.02 -5.94 0.76
C MET A 7 15.41 -5.42 1.16
N LEU A 8 15.75 -5.51 2.45
CA LEU A 8 17.07 -5.10 2.94
C LEU A 8 18.19 -5.96 2.34
N LEU A 9 17.94 -7.27 2.17
CA LEU A 9 18.89 -8.17 1.51
C LEU A 9 19.10 -7.77 0.05
N LEU A 10 18.03 -7.58 -0.73
CA LEU A 10 18.11 -7.15 -2.13
C LEU A 10 18.81 -5.78 -2.28
N ALA A 11 18.53 -4.85 -1.37
CA ALA A 11 19.20 -3.55 -1.33
C ALA A 11 20.71 -3.66 -1.02
N ALA A 12 21.11 -4.62 -0.19
CA ALA A 12 22.51 -4.90 0.10
C ALA A 12 23.23 -5.63 -1.04
N GLU A 13 22.51 -6.46 -1.81
CA GLU A 13 23.05 -7.15 -2.99
C GLU A 13 23.29 -6.18 -4.16
N ASP A 14 22.33 -5.30 -4.45
CA ASP A 14 22.46 -4.24 -5.45
C ASP A 14 21.55 -3.08 -5.07
N SER A 15 22.14 -1.96 -4.61
CA SER A 15 21.42 -0.79 -4.15
C SER A 15 20.80 0.06 -5.27
N THR A 16 21.03 -0.30 -6.54
CA THR A 16 20.56 0.48 -7.71
C THR A 16 19.45 -0.22 -8.47
N LYS A 17 19.30 -1.53 -8.28
CA LYS A 17 18.32 -2.33 -9.00
C LYS A 17 16.93 -2.22 -8.39
N ASP A 18 15.91 -2.07 -9.23
CA ASP A 18 14.51 -2.08 -8.79
C ASP A 18 14.15 -3.34 -7.97
N ILE A 19 13.42 -3.15 -6.86
CA ILE A 19 12.86 -4.22 -6.05
C ILE A 19 11.38 -4.39 -6.42
N PHE A 20 10.99 -5.60 -6.82
CA PHE A 20 9.60 -5.91 -7.20
C PHE A 20 8.82 -6.51 -6.03
N LEU A 21 7.78 -5.81 -5.60
CA LEU A 21 6.82 -6.25 -4.59
C LEU A 21 5.49 -6.61 -5.26
N TYR A 22 5.23 -7.92 -5.38
CA TYR A 22 3.94 -8.44 -5.83
C TYR A 22 2.97 -8.54 -4.67
N ILE A 23 1.76 -8.01 -4.84
CA ILE A 23 0.77 -7.88 -3.77
C ILE A 23 -0.52 -8.58 -4.19
N ASN A 24 -0.86 -9.62 -3.43
CA ASN A 24 -2.19 -10.22 -3.37
C ASN A 24 -2.53 -10.40 -1.89
N SER A 25 -3.22 -9.42 -1.31
CA SER A 25 -3.41 -9.34 0.14
C SER A 25 -4.76 -8.73 0.52
N PRO A 26 -5.48 -9.33 1.49
CA PRO A 26 -6.64 -8.72 2.12
C PRO A 26 -6.29 -7.57 3.09
N GLY A 27 -4.99 -7.31 3.31
CA GLY A 27 -4.51 -6.41 4.36
C GLY A 27 -4.18 -7.16 5.65
N GLY A 28 -4.29 -6.48 6.79
CA GLY A 28 -3.95 -7.03 8.09
C GLY A 28 -3.54 -5.96 9.09
N SER A 29 -2.55 -6.27 9.93
CA SER A 29 -2.05 -5.34 10.96
C SER A 29 -1.47 -4.06 10.34
N ILE A 30 -1.92 -2.91 10.85
CA ILE A 30 -1.44 -1.58 10.44
C ILE A 30 0.04 -1.44 10.75
N THR A 31 0.48 -1.80 11.95
CA THR A 31 1.88 -1.66 12.36
C THR A 31 2.80 -2.57 11.57
N ALA A 32 2.36 -3.79 11.24
CA ALA A 32 3.13 -4.69 10.38
C ALA A 32 3.22 -4.15 8.94
N GLY A 33 2.13 -3.59 8.41
CA GLY A 33 2.14 -2.95 7.10
C GLY A 33 2.98 -1.67 7.07
N MET A 34 2.96 -0.87 8.14
CA MET A 34 3.81 0.32 8.28
C MET A 34 5.29 -0.05 8.35
N ALA A 35 5.67 -1.16 8.98
CA ALA A 35 7.05 -1.64 8.93
C ALA A 35 7.51 -1.97 7.50
N ILE A 36 6.61 -2.52 6.66
CA ILE A 36 6.91 -2.76 5.24
C ILE A 36 7.02 -1.43 4.50
N TYR A 37 6.06 -0.52 4.70
CA TYR A 37 6.08 0.82 4.10
C TYR A 37 7.38 1.57 4.42
N ASP A 38 7.76 1.63 5.70
CA ASP A 38 8.98 2.31 6.13
C ASP A 38 10.20 1.66 5.49
N THR A 39 10.24 0.32 5.38
CA THR A 39 11.33 -0.37 4.68
C THR A 39 11.37 0.01 3.20
N MET A 40 10.21 0.11 2.52
CA MET A 40 10.14 0.54 1.13
C MET A 40 10.68 1.96 0.93
N GLN A 41 10.46 2.87 1.89
CA GLN A 41 10.98 4.24 1.82
C GLN A 41 12.44 4.35 2.27
N TYR A 42 12.92 3.39 3.07
CA TYR A 42 14.25 3.39 3.67
C TYR A 42 15.34 2.84 2.75
N VAL A 43 15.01 1.83 1.93
CA VAL A 43 15.96 1.29 0.96
C VAL A 43 16.27 2.33 -0.13
N PRO A 44 17.50 2.38 -0.68
CA PRO A 44 17.86 3.31 -1.75
C PRO A 44 17.24 2.93 -3.10
N ASN A 45 16.75 1.70 -3.22
CA ASN A 45 16.17 1.14 -4.43
C ASN A 45 14.79 1.71 -4.71
N ASP A 46 14.43 1.83 -5.99
CA ASP A 46 13.04 1.97 -6.36
C ASP A 46 12.25 0.70 -6.04
N VAL A 47 11.10 0.86 -5.40
CA VAL A 47 10.20 -0.26 -5.10
C VAL A 47 9.04 -0.26 -6.09
N VAL A 48 9.07 -1.24 -7.00
CA VAL A 48 8.02 -1.49 -7.98
C VAL A 48 6.92 -2.29 -7.32
N THR A 49 5.68 -1.80 -7.34
CA THR A 49 4.53 -2.52 -6.77
C THR A 49 3.65 -3.08 -7.88
N VAL A 50 3.24 -4.33 -7.74
CA VAL A 50 2.40 -5.01 -8.73
C VAL A 50 1.25 -5.71 -8.03
N GLY A 51 0.05 -5.17 -8.15
CA GLY A 51 -1.16 -5.78 -7.61
C GLY A 51 -1.69 -6.88 -8.52
N ILE A 52 -1.95 -8.05 -7.93
CA ILE A 52 -2.48 -9.23 -8.61
C ILE A 52 -3.63 -9.80 -7.77
N GLY A 53 -4.81 -9.96 -8.37
CA GLY A 53 -5.96 -10.53 -7.69
C GLY A 53 -6.65 -9.51 -6.80
N MET A 54 -6.16 -9.30 -5.58
CA MET A 54 -6.74 -8.34 -4.64
C MET A 54 -5.68 -7.58 -3.85
N CYS A 55 -5.84 -6.26 -3.73
CA CYS A 55 -5.06 -5.40 -2.85
C CYS A 55 -6.03 -4.62 -1.97
N ALA A 56 -6.30 -5.11 -0.76
CA ALA A 56 -7.28 -4.51 0.14
C ALA A 56 -6.63 -3.96 1.41
N SER A 57 -7.18 -2.87 1.96
CA SER A 57 -6.72 -2.31 3.24
C SER A 57 -5.21 -2.01 3.21
N MET A 58 -4.42 -2.56 4.13
CA MET A 58 -2.95 -2.42 4.10
C MET A 58 -2.31 -2.94 2.80
N GLY A 59 -2.95 -3.87 2.08
CA GLY A 59 -2.52 -4.28 0.74
C GLY A 59 -2.66 -3.18 -0.31
N GLN A 60 -3.78 -2.43 -0.28
CA GLN A 60 -3.96 -1.23 -1.10
C GLN A 60 -2.94 -0.16 -0.72
N PHE A 61 -2.76 0.08 0.58
CA PHE A 61 -1.81 1.08 1.07
C PHE A 61 -0.39 0.84 0.55
N LEU A 62 0.10 -0.40 0.67
CA LEU A 62 1.43 -0.78 0.20
C LEU A 62 1.53 -0.73 -1.33
N LEU A 63 0.49 -1.14 -2.06
CA LEU A 63 0.44 -1.00 -3.52
C LEU A 63 0.65 0.45 -3.94
N THR A 64 -0.04 1.37 -3.28
CA THR A 64 0.01 2.80 -3.58
C THR A 64 1.32 3.47 -3.18
N ALA A 65 2.05 2.88 -2.23
CA ALA A 65 3.32 3.39 -1.70
C ALA A 65 4.57 3.05 -2.53
N GLY A 66 4.44 2.28 -3.62
CA GLY A 66 5.54 2.04 -4.55
C GLY A 66 6.06 3.33 -5.20
N THR A 67 7.24 3.25 -5.82
CA THR A 67 7.84 4.37 -6.55
C THR A 67 6.85 4.90 -7.60
N LYS A 68 6.63 6.22 -7.62
CA LYS A 68 5.78 6.90 -8.60
C LYS A 68 6.20 6.58 -10.04
N GLY A 69 5.25 6.23 -10.89
CA GLY A 69 5.48 5.77 -12.26
C GLY A 69 5.83 4.28 -12.37
N LYS A 70 5.95 3.57 -11.25
CA LYS A 70 6.31 2.14 -11.18
C LYS A 70 5.29 1.33 -10.36
N ARG A 71 4.02 1.73 -10.35
CA ARG A 71 2.93 1.03 -9.66
C ARG A 71 1.97 0.42 -10.67
N PHE A 72 1.73 -0.88 -10.57
CA PHE A 72 1.04 -1.65 -11.60
C PHE A 72 -0.12 -2.47 -11.03
N LEU A 73 -1.17 -2.68 -11.84
CA LEU A 73 -2.21 -3.70 -11.61
C LEU A 73 -2.32 -4.65 -12.79
N THR A 74 -2.72 -5.89 -12.54
CA THR A 74 -3.30 -6.73 -13.61
C THR A 74 -4.78 -6.36 -13.84
N PRO A 75 -5.36 -6.59 -15.04
CA PRO A 75 -6.66 -6.04 -15.44
C PRO A 75 -7.83 -6.43 -14.52
N ASN A 76 -7.76 -7.61 -13.91
CA ASN A 76 -8.83 -8.15 -13.07
C ASN A 76 -8.63 -7.85 -11.58
N THR A 77 -7.56 -7.15 -11.21
CA THR A 77 -7.28 -6.87 -9.79
C THR A 77 -8.35 -5.96 -9.19
N ARG A 78 -8.72 -6.23 -7.94
CA ARG A 78 -9.59 -5.39 -7.13
C ARG A 78 -8.79 -4.68 -6.05
N VAL A 79 -9.11 -3.41 -5.83
CA VAL A 79 -8.50 -2.59 -4.79
C VAL A 79 -9.58 -2.17 -3.79
N LEU A 80 -9.30 -2.25 -2.49
CA LEU A 80 -10.22 -1.79 -1.43
C LEU A 80 -9.55 -0.71 -0.59
N LEU A 81 -10.18 0.46 -0.53
CA LEU A 81 -9.89 1.50 0.46
C LEU A 81 -10.94 1.43 1.56
N HIS A 82 -10.50 1.44 2.82
CA HIS A 82 -11.37 1.59 3.98
C HIS A 82 -10.61 2.14 5.18
N GLN A 83 -11.32 2.51 6.23
CA GLN A 83 -10.73 2.96 7.48
C GLN A 83 -10.15 1.80 8.30
N PRO A 84 -9.16 2.07 9.17
CA PRO A 84 -8.70 1.12 10.17
C PRO A 84 -9.84 0.46 10.96
N LEU A 85 -9.73 -0.85 11.18
CA LEU A 85 -10.60 -1.60 12.06
C LEU A 85 -9.85 -1.95 13.35
N GLY A 86 -10.50 -1.80 14.49
CA GLY A 86 -9.97 -2.16 15.79
C GLY A 86 -11.07 -2.49 16.78
N GLY A 87 -10.78 -3.42 17.69
CA GLY A 87 -11.64 -3.77 18.82
C GLY A 87 -10.85 -3.59 20.10
N PHE A 88 -11.37 -2.77 21.01
CA PHE A 88 -10.68 -2.41 22.26
C PHE A 88 -11.65 -2.55 23.43
N GLY A 89 -11.12 -2.97 24.58
CA GLY A 89 -11.86 -3.08 25.84
C GLY A 89 -10.91 -2.85 27.02
N GLY A 90 -11.47 -2.55 28.18
CA GLY A 90 -10.70 -2.20 29.38
C GLY A 90 -11.41 -1.14 30.20
N THR A 91 -10.64 -0.41 31.00
CA THR A 91 -11.15 0.75 31.73
C THR A 91 -11.53 1.88 30.77
N ALA A 92 -12.26 2.89 31.26
CA ALA A 92 -12.58 4.08 30.45
C ALA A 92 -11.31 4.77 29.90
N ALA A 93 -10.23 4.80 30.68
CA ALA A 93 -8.95 5.34 30.25
C ALA A 93 -8.32 4.51 29.12
N ASP A 94 -8.33 3.17 29.23
CA ASP A 94 -7.79 2.29 28.19
C ASP A 94 -8.53 2.47 26.87
N ILE A 95 -9.87 2.53 26.91
CA ILE A 95 -10.71 2.74 25.74
C ILE A 95 -10.38 4.09 25.08
N GLN A 96 -10.26 5.16 25.88
CA GLN A 96 -9.93 6.48 25.37
C GLN A 96 -8.54 6.51 24.71
N THR A 97 -7.53 5.87 25.33
CA THR A 97 -6.18 5.77 24.76
C THR A 97 -6.17 5.03 23.43
N GLN A 98 -6.87 3.89 23.34
CA GLN A 98 -6.91 3.11 22.09
C GLN A 98 -7.71 3.82 20.98
N ALA A 99 -8.82 4.48 21.34
CA ALA A 99 -9.59 5.29 20.39
C ALA A 99 -8.77 6.45 19.82
N PHE A 100 -7.95 7.09 20.66
CA PHE A 100 -7.01 8.12 20.19
C PHE A 100 -5.99 7.53 19.22
N LEU A 101 -5.35 6.42 19.58
CA LEU A 101 -4.32 5.78 18.76
C LEU A 101 -4.84 5.34 17.38
N ILE A 102 -6.01 4.70 17.31
CA ILE A 102 -6.56 4.27 16.01
C ILE A 102 -6.93 5.45 15.12
N ASN A 103 -7.42 6.54 15.72
CA ASN A 103 -7.76 7.75 14.97
C ASN A 103 -6.50 8.47 14.46
N ASP A 104 -5.42 8.47 15.23
CA ASP A 104 -4.12 8.98 14.80
C ASP A 104 -3.57 8.17 13.62
N MET A 105 -3.56 6.84 13.72
CA MET A 105 -3.18 5.96 12.61
C MET A 105 -4.06 6.17 11.37
N LYS A 106 -5.38 6.35 11.53
CA LYS A 106 -6.31 6.66 10.43
C LYS A 106 -5.86 7.91 9.68
N LYS A 107 -5.52 8.99 10.39
CA LYS A 107 -5.04 10.24 9.78
C LYS A 107 -3.70 10.06 9.08
N GLN A 108 -2.76 9.33 9.70
CA GLN A 108 -1.45 9.06 9.11
C GLN A 108 -1.58 8.28 7.78
N LEU A 109 -2.37 7.20 7.76
CA LEU A 109 -2.59 6.41 6.56
C LEU A 109 -3.27 7.22 5.45
N ALA A 110 -4.25 8.06 5.81
CA ALA A 110 -4.93 8.94 4.87
C ALA A 110 -3.98 9.99 4.29
N ALA A 111 -3.13 10.62 5.11
CA ALA A 111 -2.15 11.60 4.65
C ALA A 111 -1.12 11.01 3.68
N ILE A 112 -0.61 9.81 3.97
CA ILE A 112 0.34 9.12 3.08
C ILE A 112 -0.37 8.72 1.77
N THR A 113 -1.56 8.14 1.86
CA THR A 113 -2.33 7.77 0.67
C THR A 113 -2.65 8.98 -0.19
N ALA A 114 -3.10 10.09 0.39
CA ALA A 114 -3.39 11.34 -0.30
C ALA A 114 -2.15 11.87 -1.05
N LYS A 115 -0.99 11.91 -0.39
CA LYS A 115 0.28 12.29 -1.02
C LYS A 115 0.61 11.41 -2.23
N GLN A 116 0.34 10.11 -2.13
CA GLN A 116 0.66 9.13 -3.19
C GLN A 116 -0.40 9.05 -4.29
N THR A 117 -1.63 9.48 -4.07
CA THR A 117 -2.69 9.48 -5.10
C THR A 117 -2.87 10.86 -5.75
N GLY A 118 -2.41 11.93 -5.10
CA GLY A 118 -2.69 13.30 -5.50
C GLY A 118 -4.08 13.80 -5.09
N LYS A 119 -4.79 13.04 -4.24
CA LYS A 119 -6.07 13.46 -3.62
C LYS A 119 -5.80 14.29 -2.37
N THR A 120 -6.84 14.94 -1.85
CA THR A 120 -6.76 15.58 -0.52
C THR A 120 -6.95 14.55 0.58
N VAL A 121 -6.48 14.86 1.80
CA VAL A 121 -6.65 13.99 2.97
C VAL A 121 -8.14 13.78 3.26
N GLU A 122 -8.93 14.85 3.16
CA GLU A 122 -10.36 14.84 3.40
C GLU A 122 -11.08 13.90 2.43
N GLN A 123 -10.67 13.92 1.15
CA GLN A 123 -11.23 13.03 0.14
C GLN A 123 -10.90 11.57 0.42
N VAL A 124 -9.65 11.24 0.75
CA VAL A 124 -9.27 9.86 1.10
C VAL A 124 -10.01 9.38 2.34
N MET A 125 -10.16 10.23 3.37
CA MET A 125 -10.91 9.88 4.57
C MET A 125 -12.39 9.64 4.29
N ALA A 126 -13.02 10.47 3.45
CA ALA A 126 -14.42 10.30 3.07
C ALA A 126 -14.63 9.04 2.22
N ASP A 127 -13.74 8.80 1.25
CA ASP A 127 -13.81 7.67 0.34
C ASP A 127 -13.55 6.32 1.03
N GLY A 128 -12.79 6.33 2.13
CA GLY A 128 -12.52 5.16 2.95
C GLY A 128 -13.37 5.05 4.21
N ASP A 129 -14.36 5.93 4.45
CA ASP A 129 -15.17 5.83 5.67
C ASP A 129 -16.00 4.53 5.71
N ARG A 130 -16.37 4.01 4.54
CA ARG A 130 -16.87 2.65 4.37
C ARG A 130 -16.00 1.90 3.37
N ASP A 131 -16.20 0.59 3.32
CA ASP A 131 -15.58 -0.25 2.30
C ASP A 131 -15.91 0.29 0.90
N ARG A 132 -14.88 0.74 0.19
CA ARG A 132 -14.98 1.19 -1.20
C ARG A 132 -14.08 0.34 -2.08
N TRP A 133 -14.72 -0.45 -2.95
CA TRP A 133 -14.06 -1.30 -3.92
C TRP A 133 -13.85 -0.56 -5.24
N PHE A 134 -12.69 -0.80 -5.84
CA PHE A 134 -12.28 -0.27 -7.13
C PHE A 134 -11.88 -1.43 -8.05
N ASN A 135 -12.35 -1.41 -9.28
CA ASN A 135 -11.75 -2.21 -10.35
C ASN A 135 -10.41 -1.59 -10.79
N ALA A 136 -9.67 -2.26 -11.67
CA ALA A 136 -8.33 -1.81 -12.07
C ALA A 136 -8.34 -0.40 -12.72
N GLN A 137 -9.36 -0.10 -13.53
CA GLN A 137 -9.50 1.20 -14.20
C GLN A 137 -9.82 2.31 -13.19
N GLU A 138 -10.77 2.07 -12.30
CA GLU A 138 -11.11 3.01 -11.22
C GLU A 138 -9.90 3.25 -10.29
N ALA A 139 -9.11 2.22 -10.01
CA ALA A 139 -7.92 2.33 -9.17
C ALA A 139 -6.80 3.15 -9.84
N LEU A 140 -6.65 3.01 -11.17
CA LEU A 140 -5.76 3.84 -11.98
C LEU A 140 -6.20 5.31 -11.95
N GLU A 141 -7.49 5.58 -12.20
CA GLU A 141 -8.06 6.93 -12.19
C GLU A 141 -8.02 7.59 -10.80
N TYR A 142 -8.13 6.79 -9.74
CA TYR A 142 -7.96 7.26 -8.37
C TYR A 142 -6.50 7.65 -8.07
N GLY A 143 -5.54 7.07 -8.80
CA GLY A 143 -4.11 7.31 -8.61
C GLY A 143 -3.42 6.31 -7.67
N PHE A 144 -4.09 5.19 -7.33
CA PHE A 144 -3.47 4.13 -6.52
C PHE A 144 -2.31 3.44 -7.25
N VAL A 145 -2.38 3.39 -8.57
CA VAL A 145 -1.34 2.85 -9.46
C VAL A 145 -1.14 3.78 -10.64
N ASP A 146 -0.11 3.51 -11.43
CA ASP A 146 0.26 4.30 -12.62
C ASP A 146 -0.10 3.58 -13.92
N HIS A 147 -0.17 2.24 -13.89
CA HIS A 147 -0.38 1.42 -15.09
C HIS A 147 -1.23 0.17 -14.83
N ILE A 148 -1.97 -0.26 -15.86
CA ILE A 148 -2.61 -1.58 -15.92
C ILE A 148 -1.85 -2.42 -16.96
N GLN A 149 -1.46 -3.63 -16.58
CA GLN A 149 -0.56 -4.47 -17.36
C GLN A 149 -1.14 -5.88 -17.55
N GLU A 150 -1.39 -6.28 -18.81
CA GLU A 150 -1.92 -7.60 -19.16
C GLU A 150 -0.85 -8.71 -19.11
N PHE A 151 0.38 -8.40 -19.51
CA PHE A 151 1.49 -9.35 -19.59
C PHE A 151 2.75 -8.79 -18.95
N ALA A 152 3.59 -9.68 -18.44
CA ALA A 152 4.68 -9.40 -17.52
C ALA A 152 5.93 -8.71 -18.13
N ALA A 153 5.78 -7.95 -19.22
CA ALA A 153 6.90 -7.43 -20.03
C ALA A 153 7.73 -6.32 -19.37
N VAL A 154 7.13 -5.54 -18.45
CA VAL A 154 7.80 -4.42 -17.75
C VAL A 154 7.82 -4.61 -16.23
N SER A 155 6.92 -5.45 -15.71
CA SER A 155 6.68 -5.64 -14.28
C SER A 155 7.39 -6.85 -13.67
N THR A 156 8.35 -7.48 -14.37
CA THR A 156 9.07 -8.71 -13.90
C THR A 156 10.54 -8.53 -13.55
N GLY A 157 11.09 -7.33 -13.69
CA GLY A 157 12.52 -7.11 -13.43
C GLY A 157 13.47 -7.83 -14.38
N VAL A 158 12.94 -8.48 -15.43
CA VAL A 158 13.73 -9.04 -16.52
C VAL A 158 13.96 -7.92 -17.53
N GLY A 159 15.19 -7.42 -17.60
CA GLY A 159 15.59 -6.46 -18.64
C GLY A 159 15.27 -7.03 -20.02
N LYS A 160 14.72 -6.21 -20.92
CA LYS A 160 14.58 -6.57 -22.33
C LYS A 160 15.95 -7.08 -22.82
N LYS A 161 16.01 -8.34 -23.28
CA LYS A 161 17.12 -8.77 -24.13
C LYS A 161 17.05 -8.03 -25.46
#